data_AF-A0AAV5C251-F1
#
_entry.id   AF-A0AAV5C251-F1
#
_cell.length_a   1.000
_cell.length_b   1.000
_cell.length_c   1.000
_cell.angle_alpha   90.00
_cell.angle_beta   90.00
_cell.angle_gamma   90.00
#
_symmetry.space_group_name_H-M   'P 1'
#
loop_
_entity.id
_entity.type
_entity.pdbx_description
1 polymer ?
#
loop_
_entity_poly.entity_id
_entity_poly.type
_entity_poly.pdbx_seq_one_letter_code
_entity_poly.pdbx_strand_id
1 'polypeptide(L)' 'MKGSAYCGKYAEELIKNAAYIGTPGKGILAADESTGTIGKRLSSINVENVEENRRALRELLFCTPGALQ' A
#
# COMPACT_ATOMS: atom_id res chain seq x y z
N MET A 1 12.18 -18.68 30.48
CA MET A 1 11.67 -17.31 30.23
C MET A 1 10.45 -17.40 29.33
N LYS A 2 9.23 -17.28 29.87
CA LYS A 2 8.02 -17.05 29.07
C LYS A 2 7.57 -15.64 29.42
N GLY A 3 8.01 -14.66 28.62
CA GLY A 3 7.51 -13.30 28.73
C GLY A 3 6.02 -13.31 28.41
N SER A 4 5.21 -12.72 29.29
CA SER A 4 3.76 -12.55 29.11
C SER A 4 3.51 -11.57 27.96
N ALA A 5 3.67 -12.01 26.72
CA ALA A 5 3.24 -11.24 25.56
C ALA A 5 1.71 -11.19 25.55
N TYR A 6 1.16 -10.00 25.33
CA TYR A 6 -0.29 -9.83 25.15
C TYR A 6 -0.74 -10.65 23.94
N CYS A 7 -1.59 -11.66 24.17
CA CYS A 7 -2.23 -12.43 23.13
C CYS A 7 -3.67 -11.93 22.97
N GLY A 8 -3.86 -10.97 22.06
CA GLY A 8 -5.17 -10.44 21.73
C GLY A 8 -5.98 -11.37 20.82
N LYS A 9 -7.28 -11.09 20.66
CA LYS A 9 -8.20 -11.88 19.82
C LYS A 9 -7.76 -12.08 18.35
N TYR A 10 -6.83 -11.27 17.85
CA TYR A 10 -6.33 -11.31 16.47
C TYR A 10 -4.88 -11.80 16.36
N ALA A 11 -4.28 -12.34 17.42
CA ALA A 11 -2.85 -12.70 17.41
C ALA A 11 -2.48 -13.63 16.22
N GLU A 12 -3.28 -14.67 15.98
CA GLU A 12 -3.08 -15.59 14.85
C GLU A 12 -3.24 -14.90 13.49
N GLU A 13 -4.23 -13.99 13.35
CA GLU A 13 -4.47 -13.24 12.12
C GLU A 13 -3.30 -12.28 11.81
N LEU A 14 -2.78 -11.59 12.83
CA LEU A 14 -1.63 -10.69 12.68
C LEU A 14 -0.38 -11.46 12.22
N ILE A 15 -0.11 -12.62 12.82
CA ILE A 15 1.01 -13.50 12.42
C ILE A 15 0.82 -13.96 10.98
N LYS A 16 -0.38 -14.42 10.62
CA LYS A 16 -0.70 -14.90 9.27
C LYS A 16 -0.53 -13.80 8.22
N ASN A 17 -1.02 -12.60 8.48
CA ASN A 17 -0.92 -11.47 7.55
C ASN A 17 0.53 -11.02 7.37
N ALA A 18 1.31 -10.91 8.46
CA ALA A 18 2.72 -10.56 8.39
C ALA A 18 3.53 -11.59 7.58
N ALA A 19 3.28 -12.89 7.79
CA ALA A 19 3.89 -13.95 7.01
C ALA A 19 3.48 -13.90 5.52
N TYR A 20 2.22 -13.64 5.24
CA TYR A 20 1.70 -13.53 3.86
C TYR A 20 2.34 -12.37 3.09
N ILE A 21 2.51 -11.21 3.72
CA ILE A 21 3.20 -10.06 3.12
C ILE A 21 4.65 -10.40 2.76
N GLY A 22 5.29 -11.31 3.50
CA GLY A 22 6.66 -11.81 3.25
C GLY A 22 6.77 -12.95 2.24
N THR A 23 5.72 -13.27 1.47
CA THR A 23 5.76 -14.36 0.48
C THR A 23 6.87 -14.13 -0.56
N PRO A 24 7.77 -15.11 -0.83
CA PRO A 24 8.79 -14.98 -1.86
C PRO A 24 8.21 -14.60 -3.22
N GLY A 25 8.81 -13.60 -3.86
CA GLY A 25 8.34 -13.06 -5.15
C GLY A 25 7.19 -12.04 -5.03
N LYS A 26 6.72 -11.71 -3.82
CA LYS A 26 5.76 -10.62 -3.57
C LYS A 26 6.40 -9.48 -2.76
N GLY A 27 5.73 -8.33 -2.73
CA GLY A 27 6.17 -7.14 -2.00
C GLY A 27 5.03 -6.15 -1.76
N ILE A 28 5.38 -4.97 -1.22
CA ILE A 28 4.42 -3.90 -0.91
C ILE A 28 4.56 -2.76 -1.92
N LEU A 29 3.46 -2.36 -2.53
CA LEU A 29 3.34 -1.08 -3.23
C LEU A 29 2.83 -0.02 -2.24
N ALA A 30 3.66 0.97 -1.94
CA ALA A 30 3.28 2.12 -1.12
C ALA A 30 2.68 3.22 -2.00
N ALA A 31 1.35 3.27 -2.09
CA ALA A 31 0.57 4.29 -2.82
C ALA A 31 -0.16 5.26 -1.87
N ASP A 32 0.46 5.52 -0.71
CA ASP A 32 -0.06 6.27 0.43
C ASP A 32 0.36 7.74 0.44
N GLU A 33 0.80 8.29 -0.71
CA GLU A 33 1.22 9.69 -0.75
C GLU A 33 0.08 10.64 -0.39
N SER A 34 0.33 11.51 0.59
CA SER A 34 -0.58 12.59 0.97
C SER A 34 -0.94 13.48 -0.23
N THR A 35 -2.03 14.24 -0.13
CA THR A 35 -2.46 15.19 -1.16
C THR A 35 -1.35 16.17 -1.58
N GLY A 36 -0.53 16.64 -0.64
CA GLY A 36 0.60 17.52 -0.93
C GLY A 36 1.77 16.78 -1.59
N THR A 37 2.09 15.58 -1.11
CA THR A 37 3.18 14.76 -1.65
C THR A 37 2.89 14.35 -3.09
N ILE A 38 1.69 13.83 -3.37
CA ILE A 38 1.30 13.41 -4.72
C ILE A 38 1.15 14.60 -5.66
N GLY A 39 0.75 15.78 -5.16
CA GLY A 39 0.71 17.01 -5.94
C GLY A 39 2.08 17.38 -6.54
N LYS A 40 3.17 17.22 -5.77
CA LYS A 40 4.53 17.43 -6.29
C LYS A 40 4.90 16.44 -7.40
N ARG A 41 4.43 15.18 -7.28
CA ARG A 41 4.66 14.14 -8.31
C ARG A 41 3.88 14.46 -9.59
N LEU A 42 2.60 14.80 -9.48
CA LEU A 42 1.78 15.22 -10.63
C LEU A 42 2.32 16.50 -11.29
N SER A 43 2.74 17.48 -10.49
CA SER A 43 3.32 18.73 -11.02
C SER A 43 4.61 18.50 -11.80
N SER A 44 5.46 17.53 -11.39
CA SER A 44 6.69 17.20 -12.13
C SER A 44 6.45 16.67 -13.55
N ILE A 45 5.21 16.28 -13.87
CA ILE A 45 4.77 15.82 -15.19
C ILE A 45 3.67 16.71 -15.78
N ASN A 46 3.54 17.96 -15.29
CA ASN A 46 2.56 18.95 -15.74
C ASN A 46 1.08 18.52 -15.61
N VAL A 47 0.76 17.70 -14.60
CA VAL A 47 -0.61 17.29 -14.28
C VAL A 47 -1.12 18.05 -13.05
N GLU A 48 -2.35 18.55 -13.11
CA GLU A 48 -2.98 19.27 -12.01
C GLU A 48 -3.32 18.36 -10.83
N ASN A 49 -3.16 18.85 -9.60
CA ASN A 49 -3.49 18.11 -8.38
C ASN A 49 -4.98 18.19 -7.99
N VAL A 50 -5.85 17.65 -8.84
CA VAL A 50 -7.27 17.44 -8.53
C VAL A 50 -7.54 16.00 -8.09
N GLU A 51 -8.66 15.77 -7.39
CA GLU A 51 -9.02 14.44 -6.88
C GLU A 51 -9.14 13.39 -8.00
N GLU A 52 -9.72 13.78 -9.14
CA GLU A 52 -9.82 12.95 -10.33
C GLU A 52 -8.46 12.41 -10.81
N ASN A 53 -7.44 13.28 -10.91
CA ASN A 53 -6.10 12.85 -11.33
C ASN A 53 -5.41 11.96 -10.29
N ARG A 54 -5.63 12.24 -9.00
CA ARG A 54 -5.12 11.38 -7.91
C ARG A 54 -5.76 9.99 -7.94
N ARG A 55 -7.07 9.91 -8.22
CA ARG A 55 -7.82 8.67 -8.40
C ARG A 55 -7.36 7.93 -9.65
N ALA A 56 -7.27 8.61 -10.79
CA ALA A 56 -6.83 8.03 -12.05
C ALA A 56 -5.42 7.40 -11.94
N LEU A 57 -4.49 8.07 -11.25
CA LEU A 57 -3.17 7.50 -10.98
C LEU A 57 -3.25 6.21 -10.15
N ARG A 58 -4.06 6.18 -9.10
CA ARG A 58 -4.21 5.01 -8.23
C ARG A 58 -4.93 3.86 -8.94
N GLU A 59 -5.93 4.18 -9.75
CA GLU A 59 -6.62 3.24 -10.62
C GLU A 59 -5.64 2.63 -11.64
N LEU A 60 -4.80 3.43 -12.28
CA LEU A 60 -3.76 2.95 -13.20
C LEU A 60 -2.80 1.96 -12.50
N LEU A 61 -2.34 2.28 -11.29
CA LEU A 61 -1.46 1.40 -10.52
C LEU A 61 -2.16 0.07 -10.16
N PHE A 62 -3.41 0.13 -9.69
CA PHE A 62 -4.13 -1.05 -9.21
C PHE A 62 -4.75 -1.90 -10.32
N CYS A 63 -4.99 -1.33 -11.50
CA CYS A 63 -5.55 -2.03 -12.65
C CYS A 63 -4.48 -2.47 -13.67
N THR A 64 -3.19 -2.35 -13.35
CA THR A 64 -2.11 -2.82 -14.23
C THR A 64 -2.19 -4.34 -14.40
N PRO A 65 -2.32 -4.87 -15.63
CA PRO A 65 -2.41 -6.32 -15.86
C PRO A 65 -1.20 -7.07 -15.30
N GLY A 66 -1.46 -8.09 -14.48
CA GLY A 66 -0.42 -8.93 -13.89
C GLY A 66 0.34 -8.31 -12.70
N ALA A 67 0.05 -7.05 -12.32
CA ALA A 67 0.71 -6.40 -11.18
C ALA A 67 0.12 -6.80 -9.82
N LEU A 68 -1.20 -7.01 -9.75
CA LEU A 68 -1.89 -7.48 -8.55
C LEU A 68 -2.44 -8.89 -8.82
N GLN A 69 -1.70 -9.90 -8.38
CA GLN A 69 -2.04 -11.33 -8.48
C GLN A 69 -1.89 -12.07 -7.14
#